data_AF-A0A3R6NLS7-F1
#
_entry.id   AF-A0A3R6NLS7-F1
#
_cell.length_a   1.000
_cell.length_b   1.000
_cell.length_c   1.000
_cell.angle_alpha   90.00
_cell.angle_beta   90.00
_cell.angle_gamma   90.00
#
_symmetry.space_group_name_H-M   'P 1'
#
loop_
_entity.id
_entity.type
_entity.pdbx_description
1 polymer ?
#
loop_
_entity_poly.entity_id
_entity_poly.type
_entity_poly.pdbx_seq_one_letter_code
_entity_poly.pdbx_strand_id
1 'polypeptide(L)'
;MNNAIYQYINSKFTSFLLFSFLFFCFFPCLRILPLNIDKQPNALILSFFIVVLLGKNKVVKDVAWLLFVLIAAIICMLFSWEDWLGLEILTNYLSLFFIVYASYITLSCLGGMPYALFKWVVYIWFIVGIIQYFFYHSFMEFLLFRSNNELMLESGRGVTGLSVEPTGYGMTCLLFLIINYLNFRNRSTYKLFTLLLLIQIILLSLSSTCFFCIAISAFLYMLYRILASSHRFSWLFILIVLCYIGYHIVLYLLENVDIRFTRLLQYLQEDPAVFFINGDYRLCVSFFSIKGFIDDWGMPHGFGCFNKYMERVVENPTYAPFVSPSVLGARKTITAIGGPLFELGIFALPIYYIIVNAFKKISLWIPKADFCLFLLVTLMLNTINFNEAILSLVIGNLIYLKRNGDCNVVY
;
A
#
# COMPACT_ATOMS: atom_id res chain seq x y z
N MET A 1 31.24 -6.91 -25.92
CA MET A 1 32.26 -7.60 -25.09
C MET A 1 31.99 -7.58 -23.58
N ASN A 2 31.14 -6.69 -23.02
CA ASN A 2 30.72 -6.77 -21.60
C ASN A 2 29.70 -7.88 -21.26
N ASN A 3 29.32 -8.72 -22.23
CA ASN A 3 28.32 -9.79 -22.05
C ASN A 3 28.89 -11.05 -21.37
N ALA A 4 30.22 -11.21 -21.30
CA ALA A 4 30.84 -12.43 -20.76
C ALA A 4 31.00 -12.40 -19.23
N ILE A 5 31.14 -11.22 -18.61
CA ILE A 5 31.34 -11.09 -17.15
C ILE A 5 30.02 -11.32 -16.39
N TYR A 6 28.87 -11.05 -17.01
CA TYR A 6 27.53 -11.26 -16.43
C TYR A 6 26.98 -12.68 -16.60
N GLN A 7 27.51 -13.47 -17.54
CA GLN A 7 27.06 -14.86 -17.75
C GLN A 7 27.60 -15.83 -16.69
N TYR A 8 28.51 -15.39 -15.80
CA TYR A 8 29.22 -16.28 -14.87
C TYR A 8 29.21 -15.82 -13.40
N ILE A 9 28.40 -14.83 -13.00
CA ILE A 9 27.98 -14.73 -11.59
C ILE A 9 26.96 -15.84 -11.37
N ASN A 10 27.50 -17.03 -11.08
CA ASN A 10 26.86 -18.32 -10.78
C ASN A 10 25.33 -18.28 -10.92
N SER A 11 24.78 -18.83 -12.02
CA SER A 11 23.34 -18.74 -12.33
C SER A 11 22.45 -19.14 -11.15
N LYS A 12 22.93 -20.06 -10.31
CA LYS A 12 22.29 -20.47 -9.05
C LYS A 12 22.29 -19.38 -7.99
N PHE A 13 23.40 -18.68 -7.76
CA PHE A 13 23.48 -17.57 -6.80
C PHE A 13 22.57 -16.41 -7.22
N THR A 14 22.64 -16.02 -8.50
CA THR A 14 21.77 -14.97 -9.03
C THR A 14 20.31 -15.35 -8.89
N SER A 15 19.93 -16.57 -9.28
CA SER A 15 18.55 -17.06 -9.10
C SER A 15 18.14 -17.04 -7.63
N PHE A 16 18.98 -17.55 -6.72
CA PHE A 16 18.72 -17.53 -5.28
C PHE A 16 18.47 -16.11 -4.78
N LEU A 17 19.35 -15.16 -5.12
CA LEU A 17 19.22 -13.74 -4.73
C LEU A 17 17.88 -13.14 -5.19
N LEU A 18 17.51 -13.37 -6.46
CA LEU A 18 16.27 -12.86 -7.05
C LEU A 18 15.02 -13.47 -6.38
N PHE A 19 15.00 -14.79 -6.15
CA PHE A 19 13.87 -15.46 -5.50
C PHE A 19 13.76 -15.09 -4.01
N SER A 20 14.89 -14.97 -3.29
CA SER A 20 14.92 -14.49 -1.91
C SER A 20 14.42 -13.06 -1.80
N PHE A 21 14.82 -12.17 -2.71
CA PHE A 21 14.30 -10.80 -2.75
C PHE A 21 12.78 -10.76 -2.91
N LEU A 22 12.23 -11.52 -3.86
CA LEU A 22 10.77 -11.60 -4.04
C LEU A 22 10.08 -12.18 -2.81
N PHE A 23 10.65 -13.20 -2.18
CA PHE A 23 10.15 -13.77 -0.93
C PHE A 23 10.03 -12.69 0.16
N PHE A 24 11.09 -11.91 0.42
CA PHE A 24 11.01 -10.84 1.43
C PHE A 24 10.12 -9.68 1.05
N CYS A 25 9.90 -9.43 -0.24
CA CYS A 25 8.87 -8.48 -0.65
C CYS A 25 7.48 -8.97 -0.30
N PHE A 26 7.21 -10.28 -0.40
CA PHE A 26 5.92 -10.89 -0.08
C PHE A 26 5.72 -11.17 1.42
N PHE A 27 6.80 -11.17 2.21
CA PHE A 27 6.78 -11.39 3.66
C PHE A 27 7.58 -10.30 4.41
N PRO A 28 7.11 -9.05 4.38
CA PRO A 28 7.85 -7.87 4.86
C PRO A 28 8.06 -7.81 6.38
N CYS A 29 7.22 -8.47 7.18
CA CYS A 29 7.29 -8.45 8.64
C CYS A 29 8.13 -9.57 9.26
N LEU A 30 8.70 -10.49 8.46
CA LEU A 30 9.44 -11.63 8.99
C LEU A 30 10.77 -11.20 9.64
N ARG A 31 10.87 -11.44 10.95
CA ARG A 31 12.02 -11.14 11.79
C ARG A 31 13.13 -12.17 11.61
N ILE A 32 13.94 -11.96 10.59
CA ILE A 32 15.21 -12.68 10.40
C ILE A 32 16.35 -11.97 11.11
N LEU A 33 16.38 -10.65 11.02
CA LEU A 33 17.31 -9.82 11.77
C LEU A 33 16.69 -9.50 13.14
N PRO A 34 17.47 -9.51 14.24
CA PRO A 34 16.98 -9.18 15.57
C PRO A 34 16.81 -7.66 15.75
N LEU A 35 16.12 -7.01 14.80
CA LEU A 35 15.81 -5.59 14.84
C LEU A 35 14.42 -5.39 15.45
N ASN A 36 14.32 -4.43 16.36
CA ASN A 36 13.10 -4.10 17.09
C ASN A 36 12.17 -3.18 16.28
N ILE A 37 11.87 -3.58 15.04
CA ILE A 37 11.03 -2.84 14.11
C ILE A 37 10.02 -3.77 13.43
N ASP A 38 8.80 -3.26 13.23
CA ASP A 38 7.67 -4.04 12.68
C ASP A 38 7.90 -4.47 11.23
N LYS A 39 8.53 -3.61 10.43
CA LYS A 39 8.87 -3.88 9.03
C LYS A 39 10.37 -4.12 8.91
N GLN A 40 10.73 -5.32 8.49
CA GLN A 40 12.12 -5.75 8.48
C GLN A 40 12.80 -5.32 7.18
N PRO A 41 14.03 -4.78 7.23
CA PRO A 41 14.71 -4.22 6.06
C PRO A 41 15.30 -5.31 5.15
N ASN A 42 14.86 -6.56 5.27
CA ASN A 42 15.40 -7.70 4.51
C ASN A 42 15.31 -7.45 2.99
N ALA A 43 14.13 -7.03 2.51
CA ALA A 43 13.92 -6.72 1.10
C ALA A 43 14.75 -5.52 0.65
N LEU A 44 14.90 -4.50 1.50
CA LEU A 44 15.73 -3.32 1.20
C LEU A 44 17.21 -3.71 1.06
N ILE A 45 17.75 -4.50 1.99
CA ILE A 45 19.14 -4.97 1.95
C ILE A 45 19.40 -5.78 0.67
N LEU A 46 18.53 -6.75 0.35
CA LEU A 46 18.68 -7.54 -0.88
C LEU A 46 18.51 -6.69 -2.14
N SER A 47 17.62 -5.70 -2.12
CA SER A 47 17.42 -4.79 -3.25
C SER A 47 18.66 -3.96 -3.54
N PHE A 48 19.38 -3.51 -2.50
CA PHE A 48 20.66 -2.82 -2.65
C PHE A 48 21.68 -3.72 -3.35
N PHE A 49 21.84 -4.97 -2.90
CA PHE A 49 22.74 -5.93 -3.55
C PHE A 49 22.36 -6.20 -5.00
N ILE A 50 21.08 -6.37 -5.30
CA ILE A 50 20.60 -6.55 -6.69
C ILE A 50 20.94 -5.33 -7.55
N VAL A 51 20.70 -4.12 -7.06
CA VAL A 51 20.98 -2.88 -7.81
C VAL A 51 22.49 -2.71 -8.04
N VAL A 52 23.33 -3.01 -7.05
CA VAL A 52 24.79 -2.89 -7.21
C VAL A 52 25.34 -3.98 -8.13
N LEU A 53 24.91 -5.24 -7.98
CA LEU A 53 25.47 -6.37 -8.71
C LEU A 53 24.89 -6.52 -10.13
N LEU A 54 23.61 -6.18 -10.31
CA LEU A 54 22.85 -6.42 -11.55
C LEU A 54 22.35 -5.12 -12.22
N GLY A 55 22.63 -3.97 -11.61
CA GLY A 55 22.27 -2.66 -12.15
C GLY A 55 22.91 -2.39 -13.50
N LYS A 56 22.19 -1.66 -14.35
CA LYS A 56 22.67 -1.24 -15.67
C LYS A 56 23.03 0.24 -15.65
N ASN A 57 24.10 0.61 -16.37
CA ASN A 57 24.52 2.02 -16.49
C ASN A 57 23.42 2.93 -17.05
N LYS A 58 22.53 2.41 -17.90
CA LYS A 58 21.35 3.15 -18.41
C LYS A 58 20.10 2.71 -17.64
N VAL A 59 19.70 3.56 -16.69
CA VAL A 59 18.50 3.38 -15.87
C VAL A 59 17.24 3.74 -16.68
N VAL A 60 16.14 3.06 -16.42
CA VAL A 60 14.84 3.36 -17.05
C VAL A 60 14.35 4.73 -16.59
N LYS A 61 13.75 5.52 -17.48
CA LYS A 61 13.27 6.88 -17.18
C LYS A 61 12.40 6.93 -15.91
N ASP A 62 11.49 5.97 -15.73
CA ASP A 62 10.62 5.92 -14.55
C ASP A 62 11.43 5.69 -13.25
N VAL A 63 12.44 4.82 -13.28
CA VAL A 63 13.33 4.58 -12.13
C VAL A 63 14.24 5.79 -11.88
N ALA A 64 14.68 6.49 -12.92
CA ALA A 64 15.48 7.72 -12.78
C ALA A 64 14.69 8.84 -12.09
N TRP A 65 13.38 8.94 -12.35
CA TRP A 65 12.50 9.86 -11.61
C TRP A 65 12.38 9.49 -10.12
N LEU A 66 12.40 8.21 -9.77
CA LEU A 66 12.45 7.79 -8.36
C LEU A 66 13.81 8.07 -7.71
N LEU A 67 14.90 8.00 -8.47
CA LEU A 67 16.21 8.45 -7.99
C LEU A 67 16.19 9.95 -7.68
N PHE A 68 15.56 10.76 -8.52
CA PHE A 68 15.37 12.19 -8.26
C PHE A 68 14.58 12.42 -6.95
N VAL A 69 13.50 11.67 -6.72
CA VAL A 69 12.75 11.72 -5.44
C VAL A 69 13.65 11.36 -4.25
N LEU A 70 14.48 10.31 -4.38
CA LEU A 70 15.41 9.92 -3.32
C LEU A 70 16.45 11.02 -3.05
N ILE A 71 17.00 11.66 -4.09
CA ILE A 71 17.94 12.77 -3.94
C ILE A 71 17.26 13.93 -3.21
N ALA A 72 16.02 14.29 -3.59
CA ALA A 72 15.26 15.32 -2.90
C ALA A 72 15.01 14.95 -1.41
N ALA A 73 14.73 13.68 -1.12
CA ALA A 73 14.58 13.17 0.23
C ALA A 73 15.88 13.27 1.05
N ILE A 74 17.02 12.95 0.46
CA ILE A 74 18.34 13.09 1.11
C ILE A 74 18.63 14.57 1.40
N ILE A 75 18.38 15.46 0.43
CA ILE A 75 18.55 16.91 0.63
C ILE A 75 17.64 17.39 1.77
N CYS A 76 16.36 16.98 1.76
CA CYS A 76 15.41 17.31 2.81
C CYS A 76 15.88 16.82 4.20
N MET A 77 16.46 15.62 4.25
CA MET A 77 17.05 15.07 5.48
C MET A 77 18.19 15.94 6.02
N LEU A 78 19.06 16.47 5.16
CA LEU A 78 20.17 17.34 5.57
C LEU A 78 19.71 18.64 6.25
N PHE A 79 18.48 19.08 5.95
CA PHE A 79 17.86 20.25 6.58
C PHE A 79 16.93 19.90 7.75
N SER A 80 16.60 18.62 7.92
CA SER A 80 15.83 18.15 9.07
C SER A 80 16.74 17.99 10.29
N TRP A 81 16.24 18.32 11.48
CA TRP A 81 16.98 18.12 12.74
C TRP A 81 17.45 16.66 12.86
N GLU A 82 18.69 16.47 13.32
CA GLU A 82 19.35 15.17 13.52
C GLU A 82 18.61 14.31 14.56
N ASP A 83 17.52 13.67 14.14
CA ASP A 83 16.75 12.74 14.96
C ASP A 83 16.67 11.37 14.26
N TRP A 84 16.68 10.30 15.04
CA TRP A 84 16.49 8.92 14.58
C TRP A 84 15.23 8.76 13.73
N LEU A 85 14.21 9.59 14.00
CA LEU A 85 13.00 9.67 13.21
C LEU A 85 13.26 10.05 11.74
N GLY A 86 14.19 10.97 11.47
CA GLY A 86 14.54 11.38 10.11
C GLY A 86 15.15 10.24 9.31
N LEU A 87 16.01 9.43 9.94
CA LEU A 87 16.54 8.20 9.34
C LEU A 87 15.43 7.19 9.06
N GLU A 88 14.50 7.00 10.00
CA GLU A 88 13.36 6.11 9.82
C GLU A 88 12.48 6.55 8.63
N ILE A 89 12.21 7.85 8.51
CA ILE A 89 11.46 8.41 7.39
C ILE A 89 12.23 8.23 6.07
N LEU A 90 13.54 8.46 6.07
CA LEU A 90 14.39 8.24 4.89
C LEU A 90 14.29 6.80 4.36
N THR A 91 14.11 5.80 5.24
CA THR A 91 13.93 4.41 4.80
C THR A 91 12.73 4.22 3.88
N ASN A 92 11.68 5.04 3.96
CA ASN A 92 10.57 4.98 3.02
C ASN A 92 11.03 5.28 1.59
N TYR A 93 11.87 6.30 1.42
CA TYR A 93 12.36 6.73 0.10
C TYR A 93 13.48 5.83 -0.42
N LEU A 94 14.32 5.30 0.47
CA LEU A 94 15.29 4.25 0.13
C LEU A 94 14.57 2.99 -0.37
N SER A 95 13.55 2.52 0.36
CA SER A 95 12.72 1.38 -0.04
C SER A 95 11.98 1.66 -1.35
N LEU A 96 11.41 2.85 -1.53
CA LEU A 96 10.78 3.23 -2.78
C LEU A 96 11.75 3.12 -3.96
N PHE A 97 12.97 3.66 -3.86
CA PHE A 97 13.91 3.61 -4.98
C PHE A 97 14.50 2.21 -5.19
N PHE A 98 15.15 1.65 -4.17
CA PHE A 98 15.92 0.41 -4.31
C PHE A 98 15.04 -0.80 -4.58
N ILE A 99 13.92 -0.96 -3.86
CA ILE A 99 13.03 -2.12 -4.06
C ILE A 99 12.33 -2.03 -5.42
N VAL A 100 11.89 -0.85 -5.85
CA VAL A 100 11.31 -0.67 -7.19
C VAL A 100 12.32 -1.01 -8.28
N TYR A 101 13.55 -0.52 -8.17
CA TYR A 101 14.57 -0.78 -9.17
C TYR A 101 14.97 -2.27 -9.19
N ALA A 102 15.21 -2.87 -8.03
CA ALA A 102 15.50 -4.28 -7.90
C ALA A 102 14.35 -5.16 -8.42
N SER A 103 13.10 -4.76 -8.19
CA SER A 103 11.92 -5.42 -8.72
C SER A 103 11.85 -5.38 -10.24
N TYR A 104 12.12 -4.22 -10.84
CA TYR A 104 12.22 -4.09 -12.29
C TYR A 104 13.32 -5.00 -12.87
N ILE A 105 14.52 -5.01 -12.27
CA ILE A 105 15.62 -5.88 -12.69
C ILE A 105 15.23 -7.36 -12.54
N THR A 106 14.71 -7.75 -11.38
CA THR A 106 14.33 -9.12 -11.04
C THR A 106 13.30 -9.66 -12.03
N LEU A 107 12.22 -8.92 -12.27
CA LEU A 107 11.18 -9.34 -13.21
C LEU A 107 11.69 -9.36 -14.66
N SER A 108 12.60 -8.45 -15.02
CA SER A 108 13.28 -8.48 -16.32
C SER A 108 14.17 -9.71 -16.50
N CYS A 109 14.86 -10.15 -15.45
CA CYS A 109 15.70 -11.35 -15.47
C CYS A 109 14.87 -12.65 -15.47
N LEU A 110 13.75 -12.68 -14.75
CA LEU A 110 12.89 -13.86 -14.63
C LEU A 110 11.84 -13.97 -15.75
N GLY A 111 11.71 -12.96 -16.61
CA GLY A 111 10.69 -12.92 -17.68
C GLY A 111 9.27 -12.64 -17.16
N GLY A 112 9.14 -12.00 -15.99
CA GLY A 112 7.88 -11.69 -15.33
C GLY A 112 7.79 -12.23 -13.93
N MET A 113 6.61 -12.11 -13.32
CA MET A 113 6.41 -12.59 -11.95
C MET A 113 6.29 -14.12 -11.92
N PRO A 114 7.11 -14.83 -11.12
CA PRO A 114 7.04 -16.29 -11.06
C PRO A 114 5.71 -16.78 -10.47
N TYR A 115 4.88 -17.40 -11.30
CA TYR A 115 3.55 -17.85 -10.90
C TYR A 115 3.56 -18.89 -9.77
N ALA A 116 4.52 -19.83 -9.80
CA ALA A 116 4.66 -20.84 -8.75
C ALA A 116 4.97 -20.23 -7.38
N LEU A 117 5.86 -19.23 -7.33
CA LEU A 117 6.19 -18.52 -6.10
C LEU A 117 4.95 -17.80 -5.55
N PHE A 118 4.25 -17.03 -6.39
CA PHE A 118 3.06 -16.30 -5.99
C PHE A 118 1.96 -17.24 -5.45
N LYS A 119 1.74 -18.38 -6.09
CA LYS A 119 0.82 -19.42 -5.62
C LYS A 119 1.14 -19.88 -4.19
N TRP A 120 2.39 -20.24 -3.93
CA TRP A 120 2.82 -20.70 -2.62
C TRP A 120 2.70 -19.61 -1.56
N VAL A 121 3.03 -18.37 -1.91
CA VAL A 121 2.83 -17.21 -1.02
C VAL A 121 1.37 -17.11 -0.58
N VAL A 122 0.41 -17.10 -1.52
CA VAL A 122 -1.02 -16.99 -1.17
C VAL A 122 -1.48 -18.15 -0.29
N TYR A 123 -1.01 -19.38 -0.56
CA TYR A 123 -1.34 -20.53 0.30
C TYR A 123 -0.73 -20.44 1.69
N ILE A 124 0.53 -19.99 1.83
CA ILE A 124 1.18 -19.83 3.13
C ILE A 124 0.40 -18.83 3.99
N TRP A 125 0.07 -17.65 3.43
CA TRP A 125 -0.73 -16.65 4.14
C TRP A 125 -2.10 -17.20 4.56
N PHE A 126 -2.78 -17.92 3.65
CA PHE A 126 -4.08 -18.53 3.93
C PHE A 126 -4.01 -19.59 5.03
N ILE A 127 -3.05 -20.52 4.95
CA ILE A 127 -2.87 -21.60 5.93
C ILE A 127 -2.53 -21.03 7.31
N VAL A 128 -1.59 -20.09 7.37
CA VAL A 128 -1.25 -19.42 8.64
C VAL A 128 -2.48 -18.73 9.22
N GLY A 129 -3.24 -17.99 8.41
CA GLY A 129 -4.46 -17.32 8.87
C GLY A 129 -5.54 -18.29 9.36
N ILE A 130 -5.74 -19.44 8.69
CA ILE A 130 -6.69 -20.47 9.15
C ILE A 130 -6.24 -21.07 10.48
N ILE A 131 -4.96 -21.42 10.61
CA ILE A 131 -4.43 -22.03 11.84
C ILE A 131 -4.57 -21.05 13.00
N GLN A 132 -4.20 -19.78 12.78
CA GLN A 132 -4.38 -18.73 13.78
C GLN A 132 -5.85 -18.50 14.14
N TYR A 133 -6.78 -18.64 13.21
CA TYR A 133 -8.19 -18.38 13.50
C TYR A 133 -8.88 -19.53 14.24
N PHE A 134 -8.58 -20.79 13.88
CA PHE A 134 -9.34 -21.95 14.35
C PHE A 134 -8.62 -22.86 15.35
N PHE A 135 -7.29 -22.94 15.31
CA PHE A 135 -6.56 -24.03 15.97
C PHE A 135 -5.55 -23.52 17.01
N TYR A 136 -4.72 -22.55 16.65
CA TYR A 136 -3.67 -22.02 17.51
C TYR A 136 -3.40 -20.54 17.20
N HIS A 137 -3.99 -19.66 18.01
CA HIS A 137 -3.95 -18.21 17.80
C HIS A 137 -2.53 -17.64 17.69
N SER A 138 -1.59 -18.21 18.42
CA SER A 138 -0.19 -17.77 18.47
C SER A 138 0.71 -18.46 17.44
N PHE A 139 0.12 -19.17 16.47
CA PHE A 139 0.87 -19.87 15.42
C PHE A 139 1.72 -18.90 14.60
N MET A 140 3.02 -19.21 14.47
CA MET A 140 4.02 -18.42 13.72
C MET A 140 4.24 -16.98 14.22
N GLU A 141 3.70 -16.59 15.37
CA GLU A 141 3.93 -15.25 15.94
C GLU A 141 5.39 -14.99 16.32
N PHE A 142 6.16 -16.05 16.63
CA PHE A 142 7.59 -15.94 16.94
C PHE A 142 8.42 -15.37 15.76
N LEU A 143 7.88 -15.40 14.54
CA LEU A 143 8.50 -14.81 13.35
C LEU A 143 8.26 -13.29 13.27
N LEU A 144 7.42 -12.73 14.12
CA LEU A 144 7.07 -11.31 14.12
C LEU A 144 7.77 -10.62 15.29
N PHE A 145 8.14 -9.35 15.11
CA PHE A 145 8.71 -8.57 16.22
C PHE A 145 7.66 -8.28 17.29
N ARG A 146 6.47 -7.87 16.86
CA ARG A 146 5.31 -7.59 17.70
C ARG A 146 4.11 -8.32 17.11
N SER A 147 3.48 -9.19 17.90
CA SER A 147 2.17 -9.77 17.61
C SER A 147 1.49 -10.08 18.94
N ASN A 148 0.18 -9.95 18.98
CA ASN A 148 -0.63 -10.37 20.13
C ASN A 148 -2.00 -10.82 19.64
N ASN A 149 -2.03 -11.92 18.88
CA ASN A 149 -3.24 -12.45 18.26
C ASN A 149 -4.31 -12.81 19.27
N GLU A 150 -3.92 -13.35 20.44
CA GLU A 150 -4.83 -13.73 21.51
C GLU A 150 -5.72 -12.54 21.93
N LEU A 151 -5.11 -11.41 22.29
CA LEU A 151 -5.87 -10.19 22.63
C LEU A 151 -6.65 -9.62 21.44
N MET A 152 -6.14 -9.74 20.21
CA MET A 152 -6.83 -9.22 19.03
C MET A 152 -8.14 -9.98 18.78
N LEU A 153 -8.11 -11.31 18.84
CA LEU A 153 -9.29 -12.17 18.66
C LEU A 153 -10.31 -11.99 19.78
N GLU A 154 -9.86 -11.88 21.03
CA GLU A 154 -10.74 -11.57 22.18
C GLU A 154 -11.46 -10.22 22.00
N SER A 155 -10.80 -9.23 21.38
CA SER A 155 -11.40 -7.94 21.05
C SER A 155 -12.32 -7.95 19.81
N GLY A 156 -12.59 -9.13 19.24
CA GLY A 156 -13.38 -9.31 18.03
C GLY A 156 -12.68 -8.83 16.75
N ARG A 157 -11.35 -8.68 16.78
CA ARG A 157 -10.54 -8.38 15.59
C ARG A 157 -10.08 -9.68 14.94
N GLY A 158 -9.76 -9.62 13.64
CA GLY A 158 -9.25 -10.76 12.89
C GLY A 158 -7.84 -11.18 13.32
N VAL A 159 -7.26 -12.11 12.56
CA VAL A 159 -5.90 -12.61 12.76
C VAL A 159 -4.86 -11.75 12.05
N THR A 160 -3.64 -11.75 12.57
CA THR A 160 -2.52 -11.00 11.97
C THR A 160 -1.87 -11.70 10.77
N GLY A 161 -2.06 -13.01 10.60
CA GLY A 161 -1.39 -13.79 9.57
C GLY A 161 0.13 -13.78 9.76
N LEU A 162 0.83 -13.21 8.77
CA LEU A 162 2.28 -12.96 8.82
C LEU A 162 2.59 -11.45 8.80
N SER A 163 1.69 -10.65 9.37
CA SER A 163 1.85 -9.21 9.56
C SER A 163 1.76 -8.86 11.05
N VAL A 164 2.00 -7.61 11.43
CA VAL A 164 1.92 -7.17 12.84
C VAL A 164 0.49 -6.88 13.30
N GLU A 165 -0.45 -6.64 12.37
CA GLU A 165 -1.83 -6.28 12.67
C GLU A 165 -2.81 -6.90 11.66
N PRO A 166 -4.06 -7.23 12.04
CA PRO A 166 -5.04 -7.79 11.11
C PRO A 166 -5.31 -6.90 9.89
N THR A 167 -5.19 -5.58 10.04
CA THR A 167 -5.26 -4.66 8.88
C THR A 167 -4.07 -4.83 7.94
N GLY A 168 -2.84 -4.99 8.46
CA GLY A 168 -1.65 -5.22 7.63
C GLY A 168 -1.79 -6.48 6.77
N TYR A 169 -2.37 -7.53 7.33
CA TYR A 169 -2.72 -8.75 6.58
C TYR A 169 -3.70 -8.46 5.44
N GLY A 170 -4.82 -7.80 5.73
CA GLY A 170 -5.82 -7.46 4.72
C GLY A 170 -5.26 -6.57 3.60
N MET A 171 -4.45 -5.57 3.95
CA MET A 171 -3.79 -4.68 2.98
C MET A 171 -2.80 -5.45 2.08
N THR A 172 -2.06 -6.39 2.66
CA THR A 172 -1.16 -7.29 1.89
C THR A 172 -1.97 -8.15 0.92
N CYS A 173 -3.12 -8.70 1.35
CA CYS A 173 -4.03 -9.44 0.47
C CYS A 173 -4.61 -8.58 -0.66
N LEU A 174 -4.92 -7.30 -0.40
CA LEU A 174 -5.35 -6.36 -1.43
C LEU A 174 -4.24 -6.09 -2.47
N LEU A 175 -2.99 -5.97 -2.04
CA LEU A 175 -1.84 -5.88 -2.95
C LEU A 175 -1.64 -7.19 -3.74
N PHE A 176 -1.84 -8.35 -3.12
CA PHE A 176 -1.86 -9.64 -3.83
C PHE A 176 -2.98 -9.72 -4.87
N LEU A 177 -4.16 -9.14 -4.61
CA LEU A 177 -5.23 -9.06 -5.61
C LEU A 177 -4.80 -8.22 -6.83
N ILE A 178 -4.15 -7.08 -6.61
CA ILE A 178 -3.58 -6.26 -7.69
C ILE A 178 -2.57 -7.07 -8.49
N ILE A 179 -1.64 -7.75 -7.82
CA ILE A 179 -0.63 -8.59 -8.47
C ILE A 179 -1.26 -9.72 -9.27
N ASN A 180 -2.22 -10.46 -8.68
CA ASN A 180 -2.91 -11.58 -9.32
C ASN A 180 -3.63 -11.12 -10.59
N TYR A 181 -4.31 -9.97 -10.52
CA TYR A 181 -5.03 -9.41 -11.65
C TYR A 181 -4.09 -8.98 -12.78
N LEU A 182 -3.03 -8.23 -12.46
CA LEU A 182 -2.15 -7.66 -13.46
C LEU A 182 -1.25 -8.70 -14.14
N ASN A 183 -0.90 -9.81 -13.46
CA ASN A 183 0.09 -10.76 -13.96
C ASN A 183 -0.50 -12.10 -14.38
N PHE A 184 -1.60 -12.53 -13.75
CA PHE A 184 -2.06 -13.91 -13.83
C PHE A 184 -3.51 -14.07 -14.28
N ARG A 185 -4.19 -12.99 -14.70
CA ARG A 185 -5.60 -13.01 -15.14
C ARG A 185 -5.94 -14.12 -16.16
N ASN A 186 -5.03 -14.41 -17.09
CA ASN A 186 -5.27 -15.39 -18.15
C ASN A 186 -4.98 -16.84 -17.70
N ARG A 187 -4.52 -17.07 -16.46
CA ARG A 187 -4.34 -18.41 -15.91
C ARG A 187 -5.68 -18.96 -15.45
N SER A 188 -5.92 -20.25 -15.69
CA SER A 188 -7.18 -20.94 -15.32
C SER A 188 -7.54 -20.82 -13.84
N THR A 189 -6.52 -20.82 -12.98
CA THR A 189 -6.62 -20.74 -11.52
C THR A 189 -6.74 -19.31 -10.98
N TYR A 190 -6.72 -18.28 -11.82
CA TYR A 190 -6.84 -16.87 -11.41
C TYR A 190 -8.04 -16.63 -10.48
N LYS A 191 -9.22 -17.14 -10.87
CA LYS A 191 -10.46 -16.96 -10.11
C LYS A 191 -10.40 -17.59 -8.71
N LEU A 192 -9.75 -18.75 -8.60
CA LEU A 192 -9.55 -19.43 -7.32
C LEU A 192 -8.70 -18.57 -6.38
N PHE A 193 -7.57 -18.03 -6.85
CA PHE A 193 -6.73 -17.15 -6.02
C PHE A 193 -7.42 -15.84 -5.66
N THR A 194 -8.20 -15.26 -6.57
CA THR A 194 -9.04 -14.10 -6.25
C THR A 194 -10.05 -14.43 -5.14
N LEU A 195 -10.74 -15.57 -5.24
CA LEU A 195 -11.68 -15.99 -4.20
C LEU A 195 -10.98 -16.25 -2.86
N LEU A 196 -9.84 -16.95 -2.86
CA LEU A 196 -9.06 -17.21 -1.65
C LEU A 196 -8.60 -15.93 -0.98
N LEU A 197 -8.16 -14.93 -1.75
CA LEU A 197 -7.75 -13.63 -1.20
C LEU A 197 -8.95 -12.84 -0.64
N LEU A 198 -10.10 -12.89 -1.31
CA LEU A 198 -11.33 -12.27 -0.78
C LEU A 198 -11.79 -12.93 0.52
N ILE A 199 -11.70 -14.26 0.62
CA ILE A 199 -11.97 -15.00 1.86
C ILE A 199 -11.02 -14.54 2.98
N GLN A 200 -9.72 -14.41 2.71
CA GLN A 200 -8.75 -13.92 3.68
C GLN A 200 -9.07 -12.50 4.16
N ILE A 201 -9.48 -11.61 3.26
CA ILE A 201 -9.83 -10.22 3.60
C ILE A 201 -11.10 -10.17 4.45
N ILE A 202 -12.16 -10.88 4.05
CA ILE A 202 -13.49 -10.76 4.65
C ILE A 202 -13.57 -11.55 5.96
N LEU A 203 -13.06 -12.79 5.99
CA LEU A 203 -13.26 -13.70 7.12
C LEU A 203 -12.08 -13.72 8.10
N LEU A 204 -10.85 -13.63 7.62
CA LEU A 204 -9.67 -13.81 8.48
C LEU A 204 -9.14 -12.47 9.00
N SER A 205 -9.00 -11.46 8.14
CA SER A 205 -8.49 -10.14 8.53
C SER A 205 -9.51 -9.32 9.34
N LEU A 206 -10.80 -9.47 9.04
CA LEU A 206 -11.92 -8.72 9.67
C LEU A 206 -11.64 -7.20 9.79
N SER A 207 -10.95 -6.64 8.78
CA SER A 207 -10.50 -5.25 8.77
C SER A 207 -11.50 -4.36 8.04
N SER A 208 -12.13 -3.42 8.76
CA SER A 208 -13.02 -2.41 8.19
C SER A 208 -12.31 -1.52 7.17
N THR A 209 -11.03 -1.19 7.38
CA THR A 209 -10.27 -0.36 6.43
C THR A 209 -10.10 -1.03 5.09
N CYS A 210 -9.89 -2.35 5.05
CA CYS A 210 -9.77 -3.11 3.81
C CYS A 210 -11.10 -3.13 3.03
N PHE A 211 -12.21 -3.28 3.74
CA PHE A 211 -13.54 -3.17 3.15
C PHE A 211 -13.80 -1.77 2.58
N PHE A 212 -13.49 -0.71 3.33
CA PHE A 212 -13.59 0.67 2.85
C PHE A 212 -12.70 0.94 1.64
N CYS A 213 -11.48 0.40 1.59
CA CYS A 213 -10.61 0.50 0.41
C CYS A 213 -11.31 -0.08 -0.83
N ILE A 214 -11.88 -1.29 -0.74
CA ILE A 214 -12.60 -1.90 -1.86
C ILE A 214 -13.83 -1.06 -2.23
N ALA A 215 -14.64 -0.66 -1.24
CA ALA A 215 -15.89 0.07 -1.46
C ALA A 215 -15.64 1.44 -2.11
N ILE A 216 -14.71 2.23 -1.56
CA ILE A 216 -14.32 3.54 -2.11
C ILE A 216 -13.72 3.35 -3.52
N SER A 217 -12.89 2.34 -3.73
CA SER A 217 -12.31 2.08 -5.06
C SER A 217 -13.38 1.70 -6.09
N ALA A 218 -14.35 0.88 -5.70
CA ALA A 218 -15.47 0.51 -6.56
C ALA A 218 -16.34 1.73 -6.89
N PHE A 219 -16.62 2.58 -5.90
CA PHE A 219 -17.34 3.84 -6.08
C PHE A 219 -16.61 4.78 -7.04
N LEU A 220 -15.32 5.04 -6.81
CA LEU A 220 -14.50 5.92 -7.66
C LEU A 220 -14.36 5.36 -9.08
N TYR A 221 -14.16 4.05 -9.23
CA TYR A 221 -14.10 3.41 -10.54
C TYR A 221 -15.44 3.52 -11.28
N MET A 222 -16.56 3.31 -10.59
CA MET A 222 -17.89 3.47 -11.16
C MET A 222 -18.11 4.93 -11.58
N LEU A 223 -17.81 5.91 -10.72
CA LEU A 223 -17.88 7.33 -11.05
C LEU A 223 -17.06 7.65 -12.31
N TYR A 224 -15.82 7.18 -12.39
CA TYR A 224 -14.96 7.33 -13.56
C TYR A 224 -15.61 6.76 -14.84
N ARG A 225 -16.15 5.53 -14.77
CA ARG A 225 -16.82 4.89 -15.91
C ARG A 225 -18.08 5.62 -16.34
N ILE A 226 -18.82 6.18 -15.39
CA ILE A 226 -20.01 6.99 -15.64
C ILE A 226 -19.63 8.30 -16.34
N LEU A 227 -18.61 9.00 -15.83
CA LEU A 227 -18.13 10.26 -16.40
C LEU A 227 -17.56 10.08 -17.81
N ALA A 228 -16.97 8.92 -18.10
CA ALA A 228 -16.48 8.56 -19.43
C ALA A 228 -17.57 8.08 -20.41
N SER A 229 -18.81 7.87 -19.96
CA SER A 229 -19.93 7.37 -20.78
C SER A 229 -20.63 8.51 -21.52
N SER A 230 -21.14 8.23 -22.72
CA SER A 230 -22.01 9.16 -23.47
C SER A 230 -23.29 9.50 -22.71
N HIS A 231 -23.79 8.57 -21.88
CA HIS A 231 -25.02 8.72 -21.09
C HIS A 231 -24.74 9.10 -19.63
N ARG A 232 -23.68 9.89 -19.38
CA ARG A 232 -23.20 10.23 -18.03
C ARG A 232 -24.29 10.70 -17.07
N PHE A 233 -25.23 11.55 -17.51
CA PHE A 233 -26.26 12.11 -16.63
C PHE A 233 -27.27 11.05 -16.15
N SER A 234 -27.70 10.13 -17.03
CA SER A 234 -28.62 9.05 -16.65
C SER A 234 -27.96 8.09 -15.65
N TRP A 235 -26.70 7.75 -15.86
CA TRP A 235 -25.96 6.89 -14.94
C TRP A 235 -25.64 7.59 -13.60
N LEU A 236 -25.33 8.89 -13.62
CA LEU A 236 -25.17 9.69 -12.39
C LEU A 236 -26.47 9.71 -11.58
N PHE A 237 -27.63 9.87 -12.24
CA PHE A 237 -28.92 9.82 -11.57
C PHE A 237 -29.16 8.45 -10.91
N ILE A 238 -28.89 7.34 -11.61
CA ILE A 238 -28.98 5.98 -11.04
C ILE A 238 -28.05 5.83 -9.84
N LEU A 239 -26.81 6.32 -9.93
CA LEU A 239 -25.86 6.28 -8.83
C LEU A 239 -26.37 7.03 -7.61
N ILE A 240 -26.92 8.23 -7.78
CA ILE A 240 -27.49 9.03 -6.68
C ILE A 240 -28.66 8.29 -6.03
N VAL A 241 -29.54 7.67 -6.82
CA VAL A 241 -30.66 6.87 -6.31
C VAL A 241 -30.14 5.66 -5.51
N LEU A 242 -29.14 4.94 -6.01
CA LEU A 242 -28.52 3.82 -5.30
C LEU A 242 -27.85 4.26 -3.99
N CYS A 243 -27.15 5.40 -3.98
CA CYS A 243 -26.57 5.97 -2.77
C CYS A 243 -27.65 6.36 -1.75
N TYR A 244 -28.77 6.93 -2.21
CA TYR A 244 -29.91 7.29 -1.36
C TYR A 244 -30.57 6.05 -0.73
N ILE A 245 -30.80 5.00 -1.51
CA ILE A 245 -31.31 3.72 -1.00
C ILE A 245 -30.31 3.11 -0.01
N GLY A 246 -29.03 3.10 -0.35
CA GLY A 246 -27.96 2.60 0.52
C GLY A 246 -27.90 3.34 1.85
N TYR A 247 -28.06 4.66 1.85
CA TYR A 247 -28.13 5.49 3.06
C TYR A 247 -29.27 5.04 3.98
N HIS A 248 -30.48 4.82 3.45
CA HIS A 248 -31.62 4.35 4.24
C HIS A 248 -31.44 2.93 4.78
N ILE A 249 -30.82 2.04 4.01
CA ILE A 249 -30.47 0.69 4.50
C ILE A 249 -29.47 0.79 5.65
N VAL A 250 -28.48 1.68 5.55
CA VAL A 250 -27.50 1.91 6.62
C VAL A 250 -28.20 2.44 7.87
N LEU A 251 -29.09 3.43 7.76
CA LEU A 251 -29.88 3.92 8.90
C LEU A 251 -30.67 2.80 9.58
N TYR A 252 -31.34 1.95 8.81
CA TYR A 252 -32.08 0.81 9.35
C TYR A 252 -31.15 -0.18 10.09
N LEU A 253 -29.96 -0.45 9.55
CA LEU A 253 -28.99 -1.33 10.22
C LEU A 253 -28.40 -0.70 11.49
N LEU A 254 -28.20 0.62 11.51
CA LEU A 254 -27.69 1.36 12.68
C LEU A 254 -28.63 1.28 13.88
N GLU A 255 -29.94 1.23 13.65
CA GLU A 255 -30.96 1.13 14.70
C GLU A 255 -31.10 -0.30 15.25
N ASN A 256 -30.78 -1.32 14.45
CA ASN A 256 -31.16 -2.71 14.74
C ASN A 256 -29.99 -3.68 14.96
N VAL A 257 -28.75 -3.27 14.71
CA VAL A 257 -27.57 -4.15 14.76
C VAL A 257 -26.44 -3.49 15.54
N ASP A 258 -26.01 -4.10 16.65
CA ASP A 258 -24.88 -3.62 17.47
C ASP A 258 -23.57 -4.32 17.05
N ILE A 259 -22.91 -3.79 16.03
CA ILE A 259 -21.60 -4.23 15.54
C ILE A 259 -20.66 -3.03 15.57
N ARG A 260 -19.35 -3.22 15.75
CA ARG A 260 -18.36 -2.12 15.76
C ARG A 260 -18.49 -1.16 14.57
N PHE A 261 -18.88 -1.69 13.41
CA PHE A 261 -19.16 -0.91 12.20
C PHE A 261 -20.35 0.05 12.39
N THR A 262 -21.45 -0.39 13.01
CA THR A 262 -22.61 0.46 13.27
C THR A 262 -22.31 1.51 14.33
N ARG A 263 -21.50 1.20 15.35
CA ARG A 263 -21.04 2.21 16.33
C ARG A 263 -20.21 3.34 15.70
N LEU A 264 -19.30 3.02 14.77
CA LEU A 264 -18.52 4.04 14.06
C LEU A 264 -19.41 4.94 13.18
N LEU A 265 -20.43 4.37 12.55
CA LEU A 265 -21.37 5.12 11.73
C LEU A 265 -22.36 5.95 12.57
N GLN A 266 -22.75 5.49 13.77
CA GLN A 266 -23.54 6.27 14.72
C GLN A 266 -22.79 7.55 15.12
N TYR A 267 -21.48 7.45 15.42
CA TYR A 267 -20.67 8.65 15.70
C TYR A 267 -20.63 9.64 14.53
N LEU A 268 -20.57 9.15 13.27
CA LEU A 268 -20.59 10.03 12.10
C LEU A 268 -21.93 10.78 11.95
N GLN A 269 -23.03 10.15 12.35
CA GLN A 269 -24.38 10.71 12.25
C GLN A 269 -24.68 11.70 13.38
N GLU A 270 -24.24 11.42 14.60
CA GLU A 270 -24.49 12.26 15.78
C GLU A 270 -23.65 13.54 15.77
N ASP A 271 -22.34 13.41 15.51
CA ASP A 271 -21.45 14.55 15.34
C ASP A 271 -20.23 14.14 14.49
N PRO A 272 -20.09 14.65 13.26
CA PRO A 272 -18.92 14.37 12.43
C PRO A 272 -17.60 14.67 13.15
N ALA A 273 -17.54 15.68 14.02
CA ALA A 273 -16.34 15.99 14.79
C ALA A 273 -16.00 14.86 15.78
N VAL A 274 -17.01 14.27 16.43
CA VAL A 274 -16.85 13.10 17.31
C VAL A 274 -16.35 11.89 16.52
N PHE A 275 -16.77 11.71 15.26
CA PHE A 275 -16.19 10.69 14.38
C PHE A 275 -14.72 10.94 14.04
N PHE A 276 -14.22 12.18 13.97
CA PHE A 276 -12.78 12.42 13.75
C PHE A 276 -11.95 12.41 15.04
N ILE A 277 -12.56 12.75 16.19
CA ILE A 277 -11.94 12.68 17.51
C ILE A 277 -11.82 11.22 17.98
N ASN A 278 -12.91 10.45 17.86
CA ASN A 278 -12.98 9.05 18.27
C ASN A 278 -12.72 8.06 17.13
N GLY A 279 -12.83 8.51 15.89
CA GLY A 279 -12.63 7.69 14.71
C GLY A 279 -11.29 7.91 14.03
N ASP A 280 -11.00 6.89 13.25
CA ASP A 280 -9.75 6.47 12.65
C ASP A 280 -8.65 7.55 12.52
N TYR A 281 -7.71 7.58 13.47
CA TYR A 281 -6.41 8.30 13.43
C TYR A 281 -5.78 8.30 12.02
N ARG A 282 -5.99 7.21 11.28
CA ARG A 282 -5.53 6.98 9.91
C ARG A 282 -6.09 7.97 8.89
N LEU A 283 -7.40 8.25 8.96
CA LEU A 283 -8.06 9.20 8.08
C LEU A 283 -7.60 10.63 8.37
N CYS A 284 -7.49 11.00 9.66
CA CYS A 284 -7.00 12.32 10.05
C CYS A 284 -5.58 12.58 9.55
N VAL A 285 -4.65 11.64 9.78
CA VAL A 285 -3.26 11.78 9.31
C VAL A 285 -3.21 11.88 7.78
N SER A 286 -4.02 11.11 7.05
CA SER A 286 -4.11 11.18 5.59
C SER A 286 -4.64 12.52 5.09
N PHE A 287 -5.73 13.00 5.67
CA PHE A 287 -6.34 14.27 5.30
C PHE A 287 -5.41 15.46 5.60
N PHE A 288 -4.90 15.55 6.83
CA PHE A 288 -4.09 16.69 7.26
C PHE A 288 -2.72 16.74 6.58
N SER A 289 -2.14 15.61 6.18
CA SER A 289 -0.90 15.61 5.39
C SER A 289 -1.10 16.17 3.98
N ILE A 290 -2.22 15.84 3.31
CA ILE A 290 -2.58 16.46 2.03
C ILE A 290 -2.95 17.92 2.21
N LYS A 291 -3.68 18.27 3.28
CA LYS A 291 -4.00 19.66 3.58
C LYS A 291 -2.74 20.49 3.80
N GLY A 292 -1.75 19.98 4.54
CA GLY A 292 -0.49 20.69 4.77
C GLY A 292 0.24 20.99 3.47
N PHE A 293 0.30 20.00 2.56
CA PHE A 293 0.82 20.23 1.21
C PHE A 293 0.11 21.37 0.48
N ILE A 294 -1.22 21.51 0.61
CA ILE A 294 -1.99 22.58 -0.03
C ILE A 294 -1.78 23.93 0.66
N ASP A 295 -1.83 23.97 2.01
CA ASP A 295 -1.69 25.19 2.81
C ASP A 295 -0.36 25.90 2.54
N ASP A 296 0.72 25.14 2.40
CA ASP A 296 2.07 25.65 2.12
C ASP A 296 2.41 25.62 0.61
N TRP A 297 1.39 25.63 -0.27
CA TRP A 297 1.52 25.78 -1.73
C TRP A 297 2.44 24.76 -2.41
N GLY A 298 2.51 23.57 -1.84
CA GLY A 298 3.34 22.47 -2.31
C GLY A 298 4.82 22.53 -1.90
N MET A 299 5.17 23.41 -0.96
CA MET A 299 6.52 23.43 -0.38
C MET A 299 6.75 22.24 0.58
N PRO A 300 7.97 21.69 0.63
CA PRO A 300 8.32 20.61 1.55
C PRO A 300 8.30 21.11 3.00
N HIS A 301 7.67 20.34 3.90
CA HIS A 301 7.66 20.65 5.33
C HIS A 301 8.88 20.09 6.08
N GLY A 302 9.60 19.15 5.48
CA GLY A 302 10.70 18.47 6.16
C GLY A 302 10.27 17.22 6.94
N PHE A 303 11.26 16.40 7.29
CA PHE A 303 11.04 15.19 8.07
C PHE A 303 10.73 15.52 9.53
N GLY A 304 9.82 14.75 10.13
CA GLY A 304 9.50 14.84 11.56
C GLY A 304 8.75 16.11 11.98
N CYS A 305 8.22 16.89 11.03
CA CYS A 305 7.57 18.19 11.27
C CYS A 305 6.03 18.12 11.27
N PHE A 306 5.44 16.92 11.25
CA PHE A 306 3.99 16.76 11.16
C PHE A 306 3.26 17.31 12.40
N ASN A 307 3.79 17.06 13.60
CA ASN A 307 3.21 17.57 14.85
C ASN A 307 3.19 19.11 14.91
N LYS A 308 4.27 19.77 14.46
CA LYS A 308 4.35 21.24 14.40
C LYS A 308 3.30 21.83 13.46
N TYR A 309 3.03 21.15 12.35
CA TYR A 309 1.92 21.54 11.48
C TYR A 309 0.57 21.34 12.18
N MET A 310 0.39 20.21 12.89
CA MET A 310 -0.85 19.96 13.63
C MET A 310 -1.11 20.97 14.75
N GLU A 311 -0.06 21.46 15.43
CA GLU A 311 -0.16 22.55 16.42
C GLU A 311 -0.78 23.80 15.78
N ARG A 312 -0.32 24.20 14.58
CA ARG A 312 -0.92 25.32 13.81
C ARG A 312 -2.37 25.05 13.40
N VAL A 313 -2.71 23.80 13.06
CA VAL A 313 -4.06 23.43 12.64
C VAL A 313 -5.06 23.54 13.79
N VAL A 314 -4.66 23.22 15.02
CA VAL A 314 -5.53 23.28 16.20
C VAL A 314 -5.81 24.72 16.63
N GLU A 315 -4.95 25.68 16.29
CA GLU A 315 -5.24 27.11 16.49
C GLU A 315 -6.44 27.58 15.63
N ASN A 316 -6.76 26.87 14.55
CA ASN A 316 -7.91 27.18 13.71
C ASN A 316 -9.19 26.56 14.29
N PRO A 317 -10.19 27.36 14.71
CA PRO A 317 -11.41 26.87 15.34
C PRO A 317 -12.25 25.98 14.42
N THR A 318 -12.09 26.08 13.10
CA THR A 318 -12.77 25.19 12.14
C THR A 318 -12.19 23.78 12.18
N TYR A 319 -10.89 23.62 12.43
CA TYR A 319 -10.21 22.33 12.36
C TYR A 319 -9.90 21.71 13.71
N ALA A 320 -9.81 22.50 14.78
CA ALA A 320 -9.57 22.02 16.14
C ALA A 320 -10.48 20.84 16.56
N PRO A 321 -11.79 20.83 16.23
CA PRO A 321 -12.68 19.71 16.58
C PRO A 321 -12.38 18.41 15.84
N PHE A 322 -11.55 18.41 14.79
CA PHE A 322 -11.23 17.22 14.01
C PHE A 322 -9.86 16.62 14.35
N VAL A 323 -9.13 17.24 15.29
CA VAL A 323 -7.79 16.81 15.67
C VAL A 323 -7.84 16.10 17.01
N SER A 324 -7.58 14.79 17.00
CA SER A 324 -7.48 14.01 18.22
C SER A 324 -6.10 14.15 18.89
N PRO A 325 -6.00 13.90 20.21
CA PRO A 325 -4.72 13.96 20.93
C PRO A 325 -3.63 13.04 20.34
N SER A 326 -4.04 11.88 19.79
CA SER A 326 -3.11 10.94 19.15
C SER A 326 -2.53 11.49 17.84
N VAL A 327 -3.29 12.30 17.09
CA VAL A 327 -2.83 12.99 15.88
C VAL A 327 -1.87 14.13 16.25
N LEU A 328 -2.13 14.87 17.32
CA LEU A 328 -1.22 15.93 17.81
C LEU A 328 0.16 15.39 18.20
N GLY A 329 0.19 14.21 18.83
CA GLY A 329 1.44 13.54 19.18
C GLY A 329 2.18 12.91 17.99
N ALA A 330 1.59 12.86 16.80
CA ALA A 330 2.19 12.21 15.64
C ALA A 330 3.28 13.08 15.02
N ARG A 331 4.53 12.65 15.12
CA ARG A 331 5.67 13.37 14.50
C ARG A 331 5.88 13.04 13.02
N LYS A 332 5.34 11.92 12.54
CA LYS A 332 5.46 11.44 11.16
C LYS A 332 4.11 11.07 10.56
N THR A 333 4.05 11.14 9.25
CA THR A 333 2.94 10.61 8.47
C THR A 333 3.07 9.10 8.28
N ILE A 334 1.97 8.43 7.97
CA ILE A 334 1.90 6.97 7.83
C ILE A 334 1.23 6.52 6.52
N THR A 335 1.14 7.43 5.54
CA THR A 335 0.48 7.17 4.25
C THR A 335 1.44 7.41 3.08
N ALA A 336 1.34 6.58 2.04
CA ALA A 336 2.20 6.63 0.86
C ALA A 336 1.83 7.74 -0.14
N ILE A 337 0.67 8.38 0.04
CA ILE A 337 0.30 9.61 -0.67
C ILE A 337 0.56 10.85 0.20
N GLY A 338 -0.07 10.92 1.35
CA GLY A 338 0.00 12.10 2.20
C GLY A 338 1.41 12.38 2.71
N GLY A 339 2.16 11.34 3.09
CA GLY A 339 3.51 11.49 3.62
C GLY A 339 4.50 12.14 2.67
N PRO A 340 4.75 11.58 1.48
CA PRO A 340 5.63 12.20 0.51
C PRO A 340 5.19 13.59 0.08
N LEU A 341 3.89 13.84 -0.09
CA LEU A 341 3.38 15.18 -0.42
C LEU A 341 3.67 16.18 0.70
N PHE A 342 3.47 15.80 1.96
CA PHE A 342 3.76 16.68 3.09
C PHE A 342 5.27 16.90 3.26
N GLU A 343 6.06 15.83 3.25
CA GLU A 343 7.48 15.85 3.58
C GLU A 343 8.34 16.45 2.45
N LEU A 344 8.06 16.10 1.18
CA LEU A 344 8.84 16.51 0.02
C LEU A 344 8.13 17.54 -0.87
N GLY A 345 6.86 17.84 -0.63
CA GLY A 345 6.13 18.80 -1.45
C GLY A 345 6.01 18.36 -2.90
N ILE A 346 6.21 19.31 -3.82
CA ILE A 346 6.15 19.08 -5.26
C ILE A 346 7.15 18.02 -5.76
N PHE A 347 8.25 17.80 -5.02
CA PHE A 347 9.27 16.81 -5.38
C PHE A 347 8.77 15.37 -5.25
N ALA A 348 7.63 15.12 -4.58
CA ALA A 348 6.99 13.81 -4.53
C ALA A 348 6.10 13.51 -5.75
N LEU A 349 5.69 14.51 -6.54
CA LEU A 349 4.81 14.30 -7.70
C LEU A 349 5.30 13.26 -8.73
N PRO A 350 6.61 13.10 -8.99
CA PRO A 350 7.10 12.06 -9.90
C PRO A 350 6.64 10.65 -9.52
N ILE A 351 6.47 10.34 -8.23
CA ILE A 351 5.99 9.05 -7.75
C ILE A 351 4.60 8.74 -8.35
N TYR A 352 3.66 9.66 -8.18
CA TYR A 352 2.29 9.50 -8.64
C TYR A 352 2.18 9.55 -10.16
N TYR A 353 2.98 10.40 -10.81
CA TYR A 353 3.08 10.44 -12.26
C TYR A 353 3.50 9.08 -12.84
N ILE A 354 4.50 8.41 -12.26
CA ILE A 354 4.96 7.09 -12.71
C ILE A 354 3.82 6.06 -12.60
N ILE A 355 3.14 6.01 -11.45
CA ILE A 355 2.04 5.07 -11.19
C ILE A 355 0.91 5.28 -12.20
N VAL A 356 0.40 6.50 -12.33
CA VAL A 356 -0.71 6.83 -13.24
C VAL A 356 -0.33 6.56 -14.69
N ASN A 357 0.88 6.96 -15.11
CA ASN A 357 1.38 6.72 -16.46
C ASN A 357 1.55 5.23 -16.77
N ALA A 358 1.98 4.42 -15.79
CA ALA A 358 2.06 2.98 -15.94
C ALA A 358 0.68 2.37 -16.13
N PHE A 359 -0.29 2.71 -15.28
CA PHE A 359 -1.66 2.22 -15.41
C PHE A 359 -2.33 2.64 -16.72
N LYS A 360 -2.14 3.90 -17.15
CA LYS A 360 -2.66 4.39 -18.44
C LYS A 360 -2.18 3.55 -19.63
N LYS A 361 -0.92 3.10 -19.61
CA LYS A 361 -0.41 2.18 -20.65
C LYS A 361 -0.92 0.77 -20.45
N ILE A 362 -0.96 0.29 -19.21
CA ILE A 362 -1.43 -1.07 -18.88
C ILE A 362 -2.90 -1.28 -19.24
N SER A 363 -3.75 -0.26 -19.05
CA SER A 363 -5.18 -0.36 -19.33
C SER A 363 -5.52 -0.46 -20.82
N LEU A 364 -4.59 -0.15 -21.72
CA LEU A 364 -4.76 -0.33 -23.16
C LEU A 364 -4.90 -1.81 -23.57
N TRP A 365 -4.30 -2.72 -22.80
CA TRP A 365 -4.22 -4.16 -23.14
C TRP A 365 -4.71 -5.07 -22.00
N ILE A 366 -4.78 -4.56 -20.75
CA ILE A 366 -5.44 -5.24 -19.64
C ILE A 366 -6.76 -4.50 -19.33
N PRO A 367 -7.91 -4.97 -19.82
CA PRO A 367 -9.15 -4.23 -19.66
C PRO A 367 -9.57 -4.22 -18.20
N LYS A 368 -10.00 -3.06 -17.68
CA LYS A 368 -10.33 -2.78 -16.27
C LYS A 368 -9.12 -2.71 -15.32
N ALA A 369 -7.88 -2.60 -15.83
CA ALA A 369 -6.71 -2.30 -14.98
C ALA A 369 -6.85 -0.98 -14.20
N ASP A 370 -7.67 -0.04 -14.68
CA ASP A 370 -7.99 1.21 -13.97
C ASP A 370 -8.61 0.95 -12.59
N PHE A 371 -9.35 -0.15 -12.39
CA PHE A 371 -9.86 -0.51 -11.05
C PHE A 371 -8.70 -0.78 -10.08
N CYS A 372 -7.63 -1.44 -10.54
CA CYS A 372 -6.44 -1.66 -9.73
C CYS A 372 -5.69 -0.35 -9.43
N LEU A 373 -5.78 0.67 -10.30
CA LEU A 373 -5.27 2.01 -10.00
C LEU A 373 -6.05 2.63 -8.84
N PHE A 374 -7.39 2.65 -8.90
CA PHE A 374 -8.21 3.17 -7.81
C PHE A 374 -7.98 2.41 -6.50
N LEU A 375 -7.84 1.09 -6.57
CA LEU A 375 -7.49 0.27 -5.41
C LEU A 375 -6.12 0.61 -4.85
N LEU A 376 -5.09 0.78 -5.70
CA LEU A 376 -3.77 1.17 -5.22
C LEU A 376 -3.77 2.56 -4.59
N VAL A 377 -4.48 3.52 -5.18
CA VAL A 377 -4.59 4.89 -4.65
C VAL A 377 -5.28 4.91 -3.29
N THR A 378 -6.41 4.20 -3.13
CA THR A 378 -7.08 4.12 -1.82
C THR A 378 -6.23 3.39 -0.78
N LEU A 379 -5.49 2.36 -1.17
CA LEU A 379 -4.50 1.73 -0.28
C LEU A 379 -3.44 2.72 0.16
N MET A 380 -2.86 3.48 -0.77
CA MET A 380 -1.79 4.47 -0.49
C MET A 380 -2.27 5.69 0.31
N LEU A 381 -3.57 5.98 0.32
CA LEU A 381 -4.19 6.96 1.22
C LEU A 381 -4.39 6.43 2.64
N ASN A 382 -4.37 5.12 2.84
CA ASN A 382 -4.45 4.48 4.14
C ASN A 382 -3.05 4.28 4.76
N THR A 383 -2.98 3.60 5.91
CA THR A 383 -1.74 3.37 6.67
C THR A 383 -0.79 2.37 6.03
N ILE A 384 -0.29 2.71 4.85
CA ILE A 384 0.77 2.00 4.17
C ILE A 384 1.83 3.01 3.73
N ASN A 385 3.09 2.69 3.97
CA ASN A 385 4.24 3.51 3.60
C ASN A 385 5.11 2.74 2.60
N PHE A 386 6.03 3.42 1.92
CA PHE A 386 6.92 2.77 0.95
C PHE A 386 7.97 1.83 1.56
N ASN A 387 8.18 1.88 2.88
CA ASN A 387 8.92 0.83 3.59
C ASN A 387 8.16 -0.51 3.65
N GLU A 388 6.88 -0.54 3.26
CA GLU A 388 6.18 -1.79 2.97
C GLU A 388 6.70 -2.37 1.65
N ALA A 389 7.56 -3.39 1.73
CA ALA A 389 8.29 -3.91 0.57
C ALA A 389 7.35 -4.36 -0.58
N ILE A 390 6.18 -4.92 -0.26
CA ILE A 390 5.19 -5.34 -1.28
C ILE A 390 4.63 -4.14 -2.06
N LEU A 391 4.45 -2.96 -1.45
CA LEU A 391 3.97 -1.77 -2.15
C LEU A 391 5.01 -1.32 -3.20
N SER A 392 6.27 -1.26 -2.79
CA SER A 392 7.39 -0.91 -3.68
C SER A 392 7.60 -1.98 -4.76
N LEU A 393 7.41 -3.26 -4.46
CA LEU A 393 7.37 -4.34 -5.46
C LEU A 393 6.25 -4.13 -6.49
N VAL A 394 5.04 -3.75 -6.06
CA VAL A 394 3.93 -3.46 -6.97
C VAL A 394 4.28 -2.33 -7.93
N ILE A 395 4.91 -1.26 -7.45
CA ILE A 395 5.36 -0.15 -8.32
C ILE A 395 6.43 -0.62 -9.31
N GLY A 396 7.41 -1.43 -8.88
CA GLY A 396 8.40 -2.05 -9.78
C GLY A 396 7.77 -2.96 -10.83
N ASN A 397 6.73 -3.71 -10.44
CA ASN A 397 5.97 -4.54 -11.35
C ASN A 397 5.20 -3.71 -12.39
N LEU A 398 4.61 -2.57 -11.99
CA LEU A 398 3.96 -1.65 -12.93
C LEU A 398 4.93 -1.11 -13.97
N ILE A 399 6.16 -0.72 -13.57
CA ILE A 399 7.19 -0.25 -14.52
C ILE A 399 7.60 -1.38 -15.47
N TYR A 400 7.74 -2.61 -14.96
CA TYR A 400 8.04 -3.79 -15.78
C TYR A 400 6.94 -4.06 -16.82
N LEU A 401 5.68 -4.15 -16.39
CA LEU A 401 4.52 -4.42 -17.26
C LEU A 401 4.31 -3.32 -18.29
N LYS A 402 4.45 -2.05 -17.89
CA LYS A 402 4.37 -0.88 -18.78
C LYS A 402 5.35 -0.98 -19.95
N ARG A 403 6.54 -1.55 -19.73
CA ARG A 403 7.60 -1.62 -20.74
C ARG A 403 7.52 -2.87 -21.62
N ASN A 404 7.16 -4.01 -21.03
CA ASN A 404 7.14 -5.29 -21.74
C ASN A 404 5.75 -5.63 -22.31
N GLY A 405 4.74 -4.82 -21.98
CA GLY A 405 3.37 -5.05 -22.41
C GLY A 405 3.12 -4.93 -23.90
N ASP A 406 3.90 -4.09 -24.57
CA ASP A 406 3.83 -3.94 -26.02
C ASP A 406 4.30 -5.22 -26.76
N CYS A 407 5.00 -6.15 -26.09
CA CYS A 407 5.55 -7.38 -26.71
C CYS A 407 4.76 -8.65 -26.39
N ASN A 408 3.89 -8.66 -25.37
CA ASN A 408 3.23 -9.87 -24.87
C ASN A 408 1.76 -10.02 -25.33
N VAL A 409 1.31 -9.23 -26.31
CA VAL A 409 -0.03 -9.36 -26.94
C VAL A 409 -0.10 -10.50 -27.97
N VAL A 410 0.97 -11.31 -28.10
CA VAL A 410 0.93 -12.53 -28.90
C VAL A 410 0.64 -13.72 -27.98
N TYR A 411 -0.64 -13.96 -27.69
CA TYR A 411 -1.20 -15.30 -27.44
C TYR A 411 -2.68 -15.34 -27.80
#